data_AF-A0A3B9YKW5-F1
#
_entry.id   AF-A0A3B9YKW5-F1
#
_cell.length_a   1.000
_cell.length_b   1.000
_cell.length_c   1.000
_cell.angle_alpha   90.00
_cell.angle_beta   90.00
_cell.angle_gamma   90.00
#
_symmetry.space_group_name_H-M   'P 1'
#
loop_
_entity.id
_entity.type
_entity.pdbx_description
1 polymer ?
#
loop_
_entity_poly.entity_id
_entity_poly.type
_entity_poly.pdbx_seq_one_letter_code
_entity_poly.pdbx_strand_id
1 'polypeptide(L)' 'MQKAILQALLEGDFDAVIGIYRAHLRVLNRSHTAKSLNVSRQYIHKMLKPGNTPSLRTFAAFMRLLRERVA' A
#
# COMPACT_ATOMS: atom_id res chain seq x y z
N MET A 1 -2.88 10.89 4.32
CA MET A 1 -2.74 9.63 3.56
C MET A 1 -3.61 8.51 4.12
N GLN A 2 -3.40 8.06 5.36
CA GLN A 2 -4.23 7.01 5.98
C GLN A 2 -5.74 7.32 5.93
N LYS A 3 -6.12 8.60 6.12
CA LYS A 3 -7.52 9.07 6.04
C LYS A 3 -8.19 8.78 4.68
N ALA A 4 -7.48 8.91 3.56
CA ALA A 4 -8.05 8.68 2.22
C ALA A 4 -8.31 7.19 1.94
N ILE A 5 -7.39 6.32 2.39
CA ILE A 5 -7.59 4.86 2.30
C ILE A 5 -8.74 4.41 3.22
N LEU A 6 -8.81 4.97 4.44
CA LEU A 6 -9.90 4.66 5.38
C LEU A 6 -11.25 5.15 4.84
N GLN A 7 -11.31 6.33 4.22
CA GLN A 7 -12.52 6.84 3.59
C GLN A 7 -13.00 5.90 2.47
N ALA A 8 -12.11 5.51 1.56
CA ALA A 8 -12.46 4.58 0.48
C ALA A 8 -12.89 3.20 1.01
N LEU A 9 -12.29 2.71 2.11
CA LEU A 9 -12.73 1.49 2.79
C LEU A 9 -14.14 1.63 3.39
N LEU A 10 -14.47 2.79 3.96
CA LEU A 10 -15.80 3.08 4.51
C LEU A 10 -16.87 3.18 3.41
N GLU A 11 -16.50 3.70 2.24
CA GLU A 11 -17.36 3.80 1.06
C GLU A 11 -17.51 2.47 0.32
N GLY A 12 -16.74 1.43 0.71
CA GLY A 12 -16.75 0.12 0.04
C GLY A 12 -16.10 0.14 -1.35
N ASP A 13 -15.39 1.21 -1.72
CA ASP A 13 -14.73 1.36 -3.01
C ASP A 13 -13.35 0.68 -2.99
N PHE A 14 -13.36 -0.61 -3.32
CA PHE A 14 -12.15 -1.42 -3.39
C PHE A 14 -11.15 -0.89 -4.43
N ASP A 15 -11.63 -0.40 -5.58
CA ASP A 15 -10.76 0.07 -6.66
C ASP A 15 -10.05 1.37 -6.25
N ALA A 16 -10.74 2.27 -5.56
CA ALA A 16 -10.13 3.46 -4.97
C ALA A 16 -9.07 3.09 -3.93
N VAL A 17 -9.33 2.12 -3.05
CA VAL A 17 -8.34 1.64 -2.05
C VAL A 17 -7.07 1.15 -2.73
N ILE A 18 -7.21 0.29 -3.74
CA ILE A 18 -6.07 -0.26 -4.49
C ILE A 18 -5.36 0.83 -5.31
N GLY A 19 -6.12 1.77 -5.87
CA GLY A 19 -5.59 2.93 -6.58
C GLY A 19 -4.69 3.79 -5.69
N ILE A 20 -5.17 4.14 -4.49
CA ILE A 20 -4.41 4.94 -3.52
C ILE A 20 -3.17 4.18 -3.04
N TYR A 21 -3.32 2.89 -2.69
CA TYR A 21 -2.22 2.01 -2.32
C TYR A 21 -1.10 2.01 -3.38
N ARG A 22 -1.47 1.81 -4.65
CA ARG A 22 -0.51 1.74 -5.75
C ARG A 22 0.14 3.10 -6.03
N ALA A 23 -0.64 4.19 -5.99
CA ALA A 23 -0.11 5.53 -6.16
C ALA A 23 0.97 5.84 -5.11
N HIS A 24 0.77 5.40 -3.87
CA HIS A 24 1.73 5.61 -2.79
C HIS A 24 2.96 4.70 -2.93
N LEU A 25 2.79 3.44 -3.33
CA LEU A 25 3.93 2.58 -3.64
C LEU A 25 4.86 3.16 -4.73
N ARG A 26 4.34 3.98 -5.66
CA ARG A 26 5.17 4.61 -6.71
C ARG A 26 6.14 5.66 -6.18
N VAL A 27 5.76 6.38 -5.13
CA VAL A 27 6.56 7.50 -4.57
C VAL A 27 7.48 7.07 -3.42
N LEU A 28 7.28 5.87 -2.87
CA LEU A 28 8.14 5.35 -1.80
C LEU A 28 9.43 4.71 -2.34
N ASN A 29 10.50 4.78 -1.54
CA ASN A 29 11.73 4.05 -1.84
C ASN A 29 11.45 2.53 -1.80
N ARG A 30 11.55 1.88 -2.96
CA ARG A 30 11.16 0.47 -3.14
C ARG A 30 11.92 -0.50 -2.25
N SER A 31 13.22 -0.29 -2.02
CA SER A 31 14.03 -1.18 -1.20
C SER A 31 13.68 -1.05 0.28
N HIS A 32 13.51 0.19 0.74
CA HIS A 32 13.08 0.46 2.12
C HIS A 32 11.67 -0.07 2.37
N THR A 33 10.72 0.20 1.46
CA THR A 33 9.34 -0.29 1.56
C THR A 33 9.28 -1.81 1.55
N ALA A 34 10.04 -2.49 0.69
CA ALA A 34 10.11 -3.95 0.69
C ALA A 34 10.53 -4.50 2.06
N LYS A 35 11.55 -3.88 2.68
CA LYS A 35 12.00 -4.23 4.04
C LYS A 35 10.91 -4.00 5.08
N SER A 36 10.27 -2.82 5.09
CA SER A 36 9.21 -2.48 6.04
C SER A 36 7.97 -3.38 5.91
N LEU A 37 7.63 -3.80 4.69
CA LEU A 37 6.51 -4.70 4.43
C LEU A 37 6.86 -6.18 4.59
N ASN A 38 8.13 -6.50 4.86
CA ASN A 38 8.67 -7.86 4.90
C ASN A 38 8.34 -8.68 3.64
N VAL A 39 8.58 -8.08 2.47
CA VAL A 39 8.38 -8.69 1.15
C VAL A 39 9.61 -8.48 0.27
N SER A 40 9.70 -9.22 -0.84
CA SER A 40 10.77 -9.01 -1.82
C SER A 40 10.59 -7.71 -2.59
N ARG A 41 11.69 -7.13 -3.10
CA ARG A 41 11.64 -5.97 -3.99
C ARG A 41 10.85 -6.25 -5.28
N GLN A 42 10.91 -7.49 -5.77
CA GLN A 42 10.13 -7.95 -6.92
C GLN A 42 8.63 -7.94 -6.64
N TYR A 43 8.21 -8.26 -5.41
CA TYR A 43 6.82 -8.16 -4.98
C TYR A 43 6.30 -6.72 -5.11
N ILE A 44 7.08 -5.72 -4.65
CA ILE A 44 6.73 -4.31 -4.83
C ILE A 44 6.55 -3.96 -6.31
N HIS A 45 7.45 -4.43 -7.17
CA HIS A 45 7.33 -4.22 -8.61
C HIS A 45 6.07 -4.87 -9.20
N LYS A 46 5.70 -6.07 -8.74
CA LYS A 46 4.43 -6.73 -9.11
C LYS A 46 3.21 -5.89 -8.70
N MET A 47 3.21 -5.35 -7.47
CA MET A 47 2.10 -4.53 -6.95
C MET A 47 1.89 -3.21 -7.69
N LEU A 48 2.92 -2.70 -8.38
CA LEU A 48 2.82 -1.52 -9.23
C LEU A 48 2.08 -1.77 -10.55
N LYS A 49 1.92 -3.02 -10.97
CA LYS A 49 1.17 -3.36 -12.18
C LYS A 49 -0.33 -3.33 -11.91
N PRO A 50 -1.15 -2.89 -12.89
CA PRO A 50 -2.61 -2.97 -12.77
C PRO A 50 -3.08 -4.42 -12.58
N GLY A 51 -4.25 -4.61 -11.96
CA GLY A 51 -4.84 -5.91 -11.66
C GLY A 51 -4.21 -6.69 -10.50
N ASN A 52 -3.04 -6.30 -10.00
CA ASN A 52 -2.46 -6.91 -8.81
C ASN A 52 -2.96 -6.24 -7.53
N THR A 53 -3.37 -7.07 -6.57
CA THR A 53 -3.83 -6.68 -5.25
C THR A 53 -2.89 -7.25 -4.18
N PRO A 54 -2.61 -6.49 -3.11
CA PRO A 54 -1.81 -6.99 -2.00
C PRO A 54 -2.59 -8.02 -1.20
N SER A 55 -1.87 -8.93 -0.52
CA SER A 55 -2.50 -9.73 0.54
C SER A 55 -2.97 -8.83 1.68
N LEU A 56 -3.98 -9.26 2.45
CA LEU A 56 -4.43 -8.54 3.64
C LEU A 56 -3.28 -8.26 4.61
N ARG A 57 -2.37 -9.23 4.79
CA ARG A 57 -1.17 -9.07 5.63
C ARG A 57 -0.28 -7.93 5.14
N THR A 58 0.03 -7.91 3.85
CA THR A 58 0.88 -6.87 3.25
C THR A 58 0.21 -5.50 3.29
N PHE A 59 -1.10 -5.46 3.06
CA PHE A 59 -1.89 -4.24 3.14
C PHE A 59 -1.93 -3.69 4.57
N ALA A 60 -2.12 -4.54 5.59
CA ALA A 60 -2.06 -4.14 6.99
C ALA A 60 -0.67 -3.60 7.39
N ALA A 61 0.40 -4.25 6.92
CA ALA A 61 1.77 -3.75 7.12
C ALA A 61 1.98 -2.38 6.46
N PHE A 62 1.41 -2.16 5.28
CA PHE A 62 1.44 -0.86 4.60
C PHE A 62 0.68 0.21 5.36
N MET A 63 -0.50 -0.10 5.90
CA MET A 63 -1.26 0.84 6.75
C MET A 63 -0.48 1.21 8.01
N ARG A 64 0.26 0.28 8.61
CA ARG A 64 1.14 0.55 9.75
C ARG A 64 2.29 1.48 9.38
N LEU A 65 2.97 1.21 8.26
CA LEU A 65 4.03 2.07 7.73
C LEU A 65 3.53 3.51 7.48
N LEU A 66 2.31 3.68 6.99
CA LEU A 66 1.72 5.00 6.80
C LEU A 66 1.46 5.73 8.12
N ARG A 67 1.09 5.02 9.19
CA ARG A 67 0.89 5.59 10.52
C ARG A 67 2.21 6.08 11.13
N GLU A 68 3.28 5.30 10.98
CA GLU A 68 4.63 5.62 11.50
C GLU A 68 5.27 6.84 10.83
N ARG A 69 4.83 7.21 9.61
CA ARG A 69 5.30 8.41 8.89
C ARG A 69 4.47 9.68 9.14
N VAL A 70 3.35 9.55 9.85
CA VAL A 70 2.44 10.67 10.18
C VAL A 70 2.57 11.09 11.65
N ALA A 71 3.16 10.26 12.49
CA ALA A 71 3.60 10.60 13.84
C ALA A 71 4.98 11.28 13.80
#